data_AF-A0A354S5B8-F1
#
_entry.id   AF-A0A354S5B8-F1
#
_cell.length_a   1.000
_cell.length_b   1.000
_cell.length_c   1.000
_cell.angle_alpha   90.00
_cell.angle_beta   90.00
_cell.angle_gamma   90.00
#
_symmetry.space_group_name_H-M   'P 1'
#
loop_
_entity.id
_entity.type
_entity.pdbx_description
1 polymer ?
#
loop_
_entity_poly.entity_id
_entity_poly.type
_entity_poly.pdbx_seq_one_letter_code
_entity_poly.pdbx_strand_id
1 'polypeptide(L)'
;DYFASYTFQSMTTDRFIGHLRANLLSDAQWEEIGGDEWIFGTGLPANCPLVEPAYFTVVDAAATRFLSDGTLPKGTEDWNTHQWLRFMNALEGLSADQVMTLDRSFDFTRSGNSEIFAAWAVLATRSGFRGMALDEEMIQFLVRVGRRKFLTPIYKALVEADRKDHAQYIYQQARPGYHAVAQETLDKLLGE
;
A
#
# COMPACT_ATOMS: atom_id res chain seq x y z
N ASP A 1 -6.53 -2.08 32.96
CA ASP A 1 -7.90 -2.32 33.43
C ASP A 1 -8.77 -2.92 32.33
N TYR A 2 -9.12 -2.16 31.28
CA TYR A 2 -9.97 -2.61 30.16
C TYR A 2 -9.81 -4.08 29.71
N PHE A 3 -8.61 -4.48 29.28
CA PHE A 3 -8.38 -5.85 28.78
C PHE A 3 -8.61 -6.95 29.83
N ALA A 4 -8.26 -6.69 31.09
CA ALA A 4 -8.49 -7.63 32.18
C ALA A 4 -9.98 -7.74 32.51
N SER A 5 -10.69 -6.60 32.56
CA SER A 5 -12.13 -6.53 32.89
C SER A 5 -13.02 -7.19 31.84
N TYR A 6 -12.59 -7.24 30.57
CA TYR A 6 -13.36 -7.82 29.46
C TYR A 6 -12.68 -9.04 28.82
N THR A 7 -11.84 -9.75 29.57
CA THR A 7 -11.20 -10.98 29.09
C THR A 7 -12.25 -12.00 28.65
N PHE A 8 -12.10 -12.55 27.44
CA PHE A 8 -13.00 -13.54 26.84
C PHE A 8 -14.47 -13.08 26.67
N GLN A 9 -14.70 -11.77 26.57
CA GLN A 9 -16.03 -11.20 26.34
C GLN A 9 -16.11 -10.45 25.01
N SER A 10 -17.33 -10.35 24.47
CA SER A 10 -17.64 -9.45 23.36
C SER A 10 -17.87 -8.02 23.86
N MET A 11 -17.51 -7.05 23.02
CA MET A 11 -17.69 -5.62 23.28
C MET A 11 -18.51 -4.96 22.18
N THR A 12 -19.40 -4.06 22.55
CA THR A 12 -20.09 -3.16 21.62
C THR A 12 -19.55 -1.75 21.79
N THR A 13 -19.71 -0.90 20.76
CA THR A 13 -19.31 0.51 20.83
C THR A 13 -19.92 1.22 22.04
N ASP A 14 -21.23 1.07 22.28
CA ASP A 14 -21.90 1.71 23.42
C ASP A 14 -21.32 1.27 24.78
N ARG A 15 -20.99 -0.02 24.93
CA ARG A 15 -20.36 -0.54 26.15
C ARG A 15 -18.94 0.00 26.32
N PHE A 16 -18.19 0.13 25.21
CA PHE A 16 -16.86 0.72 25.22
C PHE A 16 -16.89 2.20 25.63
N ILE A 17 -17.82 2.98 25.07
CA ILE A 17 -18.04 4.39 25.45
C ILE A 17 -18.40 4.49 26.93
N GLY A 18 -19.31 3.65 27.41
CA GLY A 18 -19.65 3.59 28.83
C GLY A 18 -18.44 3.28 29.72
N HIS A 19 -17.56 2.36 29.30
CA HIS A 19 -16.32 2.08 30.02
C HIS A 19 -15.36 3.27 30.03
N LEU A 20 -15.17 3.93 28.89
CA LEU A 20 -14.30 5.12 28.80
C LEU A 20 -14.80 6.23 29.70
N ARG A 21 -16.11 6.52 29.70
CA ARG A 21 -16.71 7.56 30.56
C ARG A 21 -16.63 7.21 32.05
N ALA A 22 -16.72 5.93 32.39
CA ALA A 22 -16.63 5.48 33.78
C ALA A 22 -15.19 5.44 34.34
N ASN A 23 -14.17 5.24 33.48
CA ASN A 23 -12.82 4.88 33.93
C ASN A 23 -11.68 5.77 33.40
N LEU A 24 -11.94 6.62 32.41
CA LEU A 24 -10.88 7.41 31.76
C LEU A 24 -11.26 8.88 31.51
N LEU A 25 -12.46 9.14 31.00
CA LEU A 25 -12.87 10.44 30.50
C LEU A 25 -14.07 10.96 31.29
N SER A 26 -14.02 12.18 31.79
CA SER A 26 -15.23 12.89 32.22
C SER A 26 -16.08 13.31 31.01
N ASP A 27 -17.35 13.65 31.22
CA ASP A 27 -18.21 14.16 30.13
C ASP A 27 -17.62 15.41 29.48
N ALA A 28 -17.01 16.30 30.27
CA ALA A 28 -16.33 17.49 29.75
C ALA A 28 -15.13 17.12 28.86
N GLN A 29 -14.31 16.14 29.25
CA GLN A 29 -13.19 15.66 28.43
C GLN A 29 -13.67 14.94 27.18
N TRP A 30 -14.78 14.21 27.26
CA TRP A 30 -15.41 13.55 26.12
C TRP A 30 -15.81 14.58 25.05
N GLU A 31 -16.45 15.67 25.47
CA GLU A 31 -16.82 16.78 24.60
C GLU A 31 -15.59 17.49 24.04
N GLU A 32 -14.58 17.76 24.86
CA GLU A 32 -13.35 18.44 24.46
C GLU A 32 -12.58 17.69 23.36
N ILE A 33 -12.45 16.36 23.48
CA ILE A 33 -11.79 15.56 22.45
C ILE A 33 -12.68 15.31 21.23
N GLY A 34 -13.96 15.70 21.27
CA GLY A 34 -14.93 15.41 20.22
C GLY A 34 -15.21 13.90 20.08
N GLY A 35 -15.40 13.19 21.19
CA GLY A 35 -15.51 11.72 21.20
C GLY A 35 -16.59 11.16 20.25
N ASP A 36 -17.71 11.86 20.11
CA ASP A 36 -18.78 11.49 19.18
C ASP A 36 -18.34 11.64 17.71
N GLU A 37 -17.56 12.68 17.39
CA GLU A 37 -17.00 12.89 16.04
C GLU A 37 -15.98 11.81 15.69
N TRP A 38 -15.14 11.41 16.65
CA TRP A 38 -14.15 10.34 16.47
C TRP A 38 -14.78 8.97 16.18
N ILE A 39 -15.92 8.65 16.80
CA ILE A 39 -16.51 7.31 16.72
C ILE A 39 -17.59 7.23 15.63
N PHE A 40 -18.40 8.28 15.48
CA PHE A 40 -19.59 8.27 14.62
C PHE A 40 -19.52 9.27 13.47
N GLY A 41 -18.53 10.17 13.47
CA GLY A 41 -18.32 11.13 12.40
C GLY A 41 -17.87 10.48 11.09
N THR A 42 -17.97 11.25 10.01
CA THR A 42 -17.51 10.85 8.69
C THR A 42 -16.15 11.49 8.39
N GLY A 43 -15.19 10.71 7.91
CA GLY A 43 -13.83 11.19 7.64
C GLY A 43 -12.97 11.25 8.90
N LEU A 44 -11.90 12.05 8.85
CA LEU A 44 -11.08 12.33 10.03
C LEU A 44 -11.61 13.58 10.73
N PRO A 45 -11.68 13.61 12.07
CA PRO A 45 -12.13 14.78 12.80
C PRO A 45 -11.12 15.93 12.68
N ALA A 46 -11.61 17.16 12.88
CA ALA A 46 -10.79 18.36 12.74
C ALA A 46 -9.59 18.41 13.70
N ASN A 47 -9.67 17.70 14.83
CA ASN A 47 -8.61 17.60 15.84
C ASN A 47 -7.74 16.34 15.69
N CYS A 48 -7.82 15.62 14.56
CA CYS A 48 -6.99 14.46 14.32
C CYS A 48 -5.49 14.83 14.42
N PRO A 49 -4.70 14.16 15.28
CA PRO A 49 -3.29 14.47 15.44
C PRO A 49 -2.54 14.34 14.11
N LEU A 50 -1.79 15.38 13.76
CA LEU A 50 -0.85 15.35 12.65
C LEU A 50 0.48 14.79 13.17
N VAL A 51 0.87 13.62 12.67
CA VAL A 51 2.18 13.04 12.97
C VAL A 51 3.18 13.61 11.99
N GLU A 52 4.23 14.29 12.48
CA GLU A 52 5.35 14.72 11.65
C GLU A 52 6.31 13.55 11.39
N PRO A 53 6.40 13.05 10.15
CA PRO A 53 7.21 11.88 9.86
C PRO A 53 8.63 12.34 9.51
N ALA A 54 9.45 12.68 10.51
CA ALA A 54 10.81 13.22 10.30
C ALA A 54 11.66 12.38 9.31
N TYR A 55 11.52 11.06 9.34
CA TYR A 55 12.22 10.15 8.42
C TYR A 55 11.69 10.19 6.98
N PHE A 56 10.42 10.55 6.77
CA PHE A 56 9.85 10.69 5.42
C PHE A 56 10.18 12.04 4.79
N THR A 57 10.47 13.08 5.57
CA THR A 57 10.89 14.38 5.01
C THR A 57 12.12 14.24 4.10
N VAL A 58 13.11 13.43 4.51
CA VAL A 58 14.31 13.16 3.70
C VAL A 58 13.97 12.36 2.44
N VAL A 59 13.08 11.39 2.56
CA VAL A 59 12.61 10.55 1.46
C VAL A 59 11.84 11.37 0.42
N ASP A 60 10.93 12.22 0.87
CA ASP A 60 10.09 13.07 0.03
C ASP A 60 10.93 14.10 -0.74
N ALA A 61 11.93 14.68 -0.07
CA ALA A 61 12.90 15.55 -0.74
C ALA A 61 13.69 14.80 -1.82
N ALA A 62 14.02 13.53 -1.59
CA ALA A 62 14.74 12.72 -2.57
C ALA A 62 13.84 12.32 -3.76
N ALA A 63 12.58 11.97 -3.51
CA ALA A 63 11.59 11.74 -4.57
C ALA A 63 11.38 12.98 -5.43
N THR A 64 11.23 14.15 -4.79
CA THR A 64 11.08 15.43 -5.48
C THR A 64 12.26 15.73 -6.40
N ARG A 65 13.49 15.55 -5.92
CA ARG A 65 14.71 15.75 -6.72
C ARG A 65 14.76 14.79 -7.90
N PHE A 66 14.48 13.51 -7.66
CA PHE A 66 14.45 12.52 -8.74
C PHE A 66 13.43 12.87 -9.82
N LEU A 67 12.23 13.31 -9.45
CA LEU A 67 11.21 13.76 -10.39
C LEU A 67 11.61 15.03 -11.15
N SER A 68 12.32 15.97 -10.50
CA SER A 68 12.68 17.25 -11.11
C SER A 68 13.85 17.16 -12.09
N ASP A 69 14.90 16.40 -11.78
CA ASP A 69 16.15 16.40 -12.55
C ASP A 69 16.80 15.02 -12.71
N GLY A 70 16.14 13.95 -12.24
CA GLY A 70 16.66 12.59 -12.32
C GLY A 70 17.74 12.27 -11.27
N THR A 71 18.02 13.17 -10.32
CA THR A 71 19.00 12.90 -9.25
C THR A 71 18.55 11.74 -8.38
N LEU A 72 19.34 10.66 -8.37
CA LEU A 72 19.09 9.50 -7.54
C LEU A 72 19.20 9.82 -6.03
N PRO A 73 18.36 9.19 -5.19
CA PRO A 73 18.50 9.30 -3.75
C PRO A 73 19.86 8.76 -3.28
N LYS A 74 20.42 9.38 -2.24
CA LYS A 74 21.68 8.98 -1.58
C LYS A 74 21.38 8.57 -0.14
N GLY A 75 22.22 7.74 0.47
CA GLY A 75 22.02 7.28 1.84
C GLY A 75 20.86 6.29 1.97
N THR A 76 20.55 5.56 0.89
CA THR A 76 19.42 4.63 0.82
C THR A 76 19.72 3.28 1.46
N GLU A 77 20.98 3.01 1.78
CA GLU A 77 21.44 1.83 2.52
C GLU A 77 20.79 1.68 3.90
N ASP A 78 20.43 2.81 4.53
CA ASP A 78 19.76 2.85 5.83
C ASP A 78 18.23 2.87 5.72
N TRP A 79 17.69 2.86 4.50
CA TRP A 79 16.23 2.94 4.31
C TRP A 79 15.57 1.60 4.62
N ASN A 80 14.58 1.65 5.50
CA ASN A 80 13.70 0.52 5.73
C ASN A 80 12.60 0.42 4.66
N THR A 81 11.82 -0.66 4.70
CA THR A 81 10.71 -0.90 3.76
C THR A 81 9.71 0.26 3.70
N HIS A 82 9.39 0.90 4.82
CA HIS A 82 8.42 2.00 4.84
C HIS A 82 8.96 3.25 4.14
N GLN A 83 10.26 3.53 4.26
CA GLN A 83 10.90 4.62 3.54
C GLN A 83 10.92 4.34 2.03
N TRP A 84 11.21 3.11 1.61
CA TRP A 84 11.11 2.73 0.20
C TRP A 84 9.69 2.82 -0.35
N LEU A 85 8.70 2.35 0.40
CA LEU A 85 7.29 2.49 0.02
C LEU A 85 6.88 3.96 -0.05
N ARG A 86 7.35 4.80 0.89
CA ARG A 86 7.11 6.25 0.85
C ARG A 86 7.71 6.87 -0.41
N PHE A 87 8.95 6.52 -0.74
CA PHE A 87 9.62 6.97 -1.95
C PHE A 87 8.82 6.60 -3.19
N MET A 88 8.49 5.31 -3.38
CA MET A 88 7.72 4.85 -4.54
C MET A 88 6.34 5.50 -4.64
N ASN A 89 5.64 5.68 -3.51
CA ASN A 89 4.33 6.34 -3.49
C ASN A 89 4.41 7.83 -3.83
N ALA A 90 5.56 8.47 -3.62
CA ALA A 90 5.78 9.86 -3.99
C ALA A 90 6.18 10.04 -5.48
N LEU A 91 6.49 8.95 -6.19
CA LEU A 91 6.86 8.97 -7.61
C LEU A 91 5.61 8.82 -8.48
N GLU A 92 4.98 9.94 -8.84
CA GLU A 92 3.88 9.95 -9.79
C GLU A 92 4.37 10.32 -11.20
N GLY A 93 3.78 9.71 -12.23
CA GLY A 93 4.01 10.10 -13.63
C GLY A 93 5.42 9.82 -14.16
N LEU A 94 6.10 8.78 -13.66
CA LEU A 94 7.42 8.39 -14.17
C LEU A 94 7.37 8.06 -15.67
N SER A 95 8.45 8.37 -16.37
CA SER A 95 8.72 7.83 -17.71
C SER A 95 9.32 6.43 -17.64
N ALA A 96 9.26 5.69 -18.74
CA ALA A 96 9.92 4.38 -18.86
C ALA A 96 11.45 4.47 -18.62
N ASP A 97 12.10 5.56 -19.05
CA ASP A 97 13.54 5.78 -18.85
C ASP A 97 13.88 6.03 -17.37
N GLN A 98 13.04 6.78 -16.66
CA GLN A 98 13.19 6.99 -15.21
C GLN A 98 13.03 5.67 -14.45
N VAL A 99 12.05 4.85 -14.82
CA VAL A 99 11.85 3.51 -14.24
C VAL A 99 13.08 2.63 -14.47
N MET A 100 13.61 2.60 -15.70
CA MET A 100 14.84 1.85 -16.00
C MET A 100 16.03 2.35 -15.19
N THR A 101 16.14 3.67 -14.98
CA THR A 101 17.23 4.28 -14.20
C THR A 101 17.16 3.84 -12.73
N LEU A 102 15.97 3.91 -12.12
CA LEU A 102 15.75 3.46 -10.75
C LEU A 102 16.00 1.96 -10.60
N ASP A 103 15.49 1.14 -11.52
CA ASP A 103 15.67 -0.32 -11.43
C ASP A 103 17.14 -0.71 -11.53
N ARG A 104 17.91 -0.05 -12.41
CA ARG A 104 19.36 -0.29 -12.52
C ARG A 104 20.11 0.10 -11.24
N SER A 105 19.63 1.12 -10.54
CA SER A 105 20.29 1.62 -9.33
C SER A 105 19.92 0.85 -8.06
N PHE A 106 18.70 0.34 -7.96
CA PHE A 106 18.17 -0.23 -6.72
C PHE A 106 17.67 -1.67 -6.84
N ASP A 107 17.66 -2.25 -8.06
CA ASP A 107 17.28 -3.63 -8.37
C ASP A 107 15.90 -4.02 -7.81
N PHE A 108 14.93 -3.11 -7.91
CA PHE A 108 13.59 -3.30 -7.36
C PHE A 108 12.84 -4.47 -8.01
N THR A 109 13.04 -4.71 -9.31
CA THR A 109 12.49 -5.85 -10.03
C THR A 109 12.86 -7.18 -9.38
N ARG A 110 14.07 -7.30 -8.81
CA ARG A 110 14.54 -8.53 -8.14
C ARG A 110 14.41 -8.48 -6.63
N SER A 111 13.64 -7.54 -6.08
CA SER A 111 13.51 -7.39 -4.64
C SER A 111 12.89 -8.63 -4.00
N GLY A 112 13.59 -9.19 -3.01
CA GLY A 112 13.06 -10.28 -2.18
C GLY A 112 11.91 -9.83 -1.25
N ASN A 113 11.71 -8.53 -1.08
CA ASN A 113 10.64 -7.98 -0.25
C ASN A 113 9.37 -7.80 -1.08
N SER A 114 8.32 -8.56 -0.75
CA SER A 114 7.05 -8.53 -1.50
C SER A 114 6.35 -7.17 -1.50
N GLU A 115 6.52 -6.35 -0.44
CA GLU A 115 5.95 -5.00 -0.41
C GLU A 115 6.65 -4.08 -1.41
N ILE A 116 7.99 -4.15 -1.47
CA ILE A 116 8.80 -3.36 -2.42
C ILE A 116 8.51 -3.80 -3.85
N PHE A 117 8.57 -5.10 -4.12
CA PHE A 117 8.30 -5.63 -5.46
C PHE A 117 6.89 -5.27 -5.94
N ALA A 118 5.86 -5.46 -5.09
CA ALA A 118 4.49 -5.17 -5.51
C ALA A 118 4.26 -3.68 -5.79
N ALA A 119 4.81 -2.79 -4.95
CA ALA A 119 4.74 -1.35 -5.19
C ALA A 119 5.49 -0.97 -6.48
N TRP A 120 6.68 -1.54 -6.69
CA TRP A 120 7.48 -1.32 -7.87
C TRP A 120 6.80 -1.80 -9.16
N ALA A 121 6.26 -3.02 -9.16
CA ALA A 121 5.57 -3.59 -10.32
C ALA A 121 4.39 -2.72 -10.77
N VAL A 122 3.62 -2.19 -9.82
CA VAL A 122 2.53 -1.24 -10.11
C VAL A 122 3.06 0.05 -10.72
N LEU A 123 4.08 0.65 -10.09
CA LEU A 123 4.66 1.92 -10.53
C LEU A 123 5.29 1.81 -11.93
N ALA A 124 6.12 0.79 -12.14
CA ALA A 124 6.79 0.50 -13.40
C ALA A 124 5.79 0.17 -14.51
N THR A 125 4.74 -0.61 -14.23
CA THR A 125 3.72 -0.91 -15.23
C THR A 125 2.96 0.34 -15.66
N ARG A 126 2.63 1.23 -14.72
CA ARG A 126 1.90 2.48 -15.00
C ARG A 126 2.72 3.52 -15.77
N SER A 127 4.05 3.48 -15.68
CA SER A 127 4.91 4.35 -16.50
C SER A 127 4.95 3.96 -17.99
N GLY A 128 4.33 2.83 -18.34
CA GLY A 128 4.44 2.22 -19.67
C GLY A 128 5.76 1.49 -19.90
N PHE A 129 6.60 1.32 -18.88
CA PHE A 129 7.82 0.51 -18.99
C PHE A 129 7.48 -0.95 -19.31
N ARG A 130 8.17 -1.49 -20.33
CA ARG A 130 8.05 -2.88 -20.75
C ARG A 130 9.41 -3.54 -20.70
N GLY A 131 9.64 -4.32 -19.66
CA GLY A 131 10.89 -5.06 -19.45
C GLY A 131 10.61 -6.55 -19.26
N MET A 132 11.31 -7.39 -20.01
CA MET A 132 11.16 -8.85 -19.94
C MET A 132 11.39 -9.38 -18.52
N ALA A 133 12.41 -8.87 -17.81
CA ALA A 133 12.69 -9.24 -16.43
C ALA A 133 11.53 -8.89 -15.47
N LEU A 134 10.90 -7.74 -15.66
CA LEU A 134 9.75 -7.33 -14.83
C LEU A 134 8.55 -8.25 -15.08
N ASP A 135 8.27 -8.56 -16.34
CA ASP A 135 7.16 -9.45 -16.71
C ASP A 135 7.36 -10.88 -16.16
N GLU A 136 8.58 -11.42 -16.27
CA GLU A 136 8.93 -12.74 -15.72
C GLU A 136 8.77 -12.77 -14.19
N GLU A 137 9.29 -11.76 -13.48
CA GLU A 137 9.14 -11.66 -12.03
C GLU A 137 7.68 -11.44 -11.62
N MET A 138 6.90 -10.66 -12.38
CA MET A 138 5.46 -10.49 -12.13
C MET A 138 4.70 -11.82 -12.25
N ILE A 139 4.98 -12.62 -13.29
CA ILE A 139 4.38 -13.96 -13.45
C ILE A 139 4.72 -14.82 -12.22
N GLN A 140 6.00 -14.95 -11.90
CA GLN A 140 6.45 -15.80 -10.78
C GLN A 140 5.86 -15.34 -9.44
N PHE A 141 5.86 -14.03 -9.19
CA PHE A 141 5.31 -13.45 -7.99
C PHE A 141 3.81 -13.69 -7.86
N LEU A 142 3.04 -13.43 -8.91
CA LEU A 142 1.59 -13.57 -8.91
C LEU A 142 1.14 -15.04 -8.85
N VAL A 143 1.90 -15.98 -9.39
CA VAL A 143 1.65 -17.43 -9.21
C VAL A 143 1.96 -17.86 -7.78
N ARG A 144 3.01 -17.30 -7.14
CA ARG A 144 3.44 -17.68 -5.80
C ARG A 144 2.56 -17.11 -4.68
N VAL A 145 2.02 -15.89 -4.84
CA VAL A 145 1.28 -15.19 -3.77
C VAL A 145 -0.23 -15.23 -3.99
N GLY A 146 -1.01 -15.27 -2.90
CA GLY A 146 -2.49 -15.25 -2.95
C GLY A 146 -3.15 -14.04 -2.28
N ARG A 147 -2.37 -13.10 -1.72
CA ARG A 147 -2.91 -11.97 -0.94
C ARG A 147 -3.46 -10.89 -1.87
N ARG A 148 -4.78 -10.64 -1.80
CA ARG A 148 -5.47 -9.58 -2.58
C ARG A 148 -4.77 -8.21 -2.54
N LYS A 149 -4.13 -7.86 -1.41
CA LYS A 149 -3.33 -6.63 -1.25
C LYS A 149 -2.27 -6.47 -2.36
N PHE A 150 -1.68 -7.56 -2.84
CA PHE A 150 -0.69 -7.54 -3.92
C PHE A 150 -1.33 -7.80 -5.28
N LEU A 151 -2.24 -8.77 -5.35
CA LEU A 151 -2.84 -9.19 -6.62
C LEU A 151 -3.61 -8.05 -7.28
N THR A 152 -4.56 -7.46 -6.56
CA THR A 152 -5.52 -6.51 -7.14
C THR A 152 -4.82 -5.27 -7.71
N PRO A 153 -3.86 -4.63 -7.02
CA PRO A 153 -3.15 -3.48 -7.60
C PRO A 153 -2.33 -3.83 -8.84
N ILE A 154 -1.63 -4.97 -8.88
CA ILE A 154 -0.80 -5.35 -10.03
C ILE A 154 -1.66 -5.67 -11.25
N TYR A 155 -2.71 -6.49 -11.10
CA TYR A 155 -3.64 -6.77 -12.20
C TYR A 155 -4.33 -5.49 -12.69
N LYS A 156 -4.73 -4.60 -11.77
CA LYS A 156 -5.31 -3.30 -12.13
C LYS A 156 -4.32 -2.44 -12.92
N ALA A 157 -3.06 -2.37 -12.50
CA ALA A 157 -2.02 -1.64 -13.21
C ALA A 157 -1.80 -2.18 -14.64
N LEU A 158 -1.80 -3.51 -14.81
CA LEU A 158 -1.71 -4.13 -16.15
C LEU A 158 -2.90 -3.75 -17.04
N VAL A 159 -4.13 -3.76 -16.50
CA VAL A 159 -5.32 -3.35 -17.25
C VAL A 159 -5.27 -1.85 -17.60
N GLU A 160 -4.88 -1.00 -16.66
CA GLU A 160 -4.72 0.45 -16.86
C GLU A 160 -3.64 0.79 -17.89
N ALA A 161 -2.63 -0.07 -18.06
CA ALA A 161 -1.55 0.09 -19.03
C ALA A 161 -1.83 -0.57 -20.39
N ASP A 162 -3.10 -0.88 -20.69
CA ASP A 162 -3.54 -1.58 -21.91
C ASP A 162 -2.84 -2.95 -22.11
N ARG A 163 -2.59 -3.69 -21.02
CA ARG A 163 -1.99 -5.04 -21.00
C ARG A 163 -2.93 -6.08 -20.42
N LYS A 164 -4.22 -5.96 -20.70
CA LYS A 164 -5.25 -6.88 -20.19
C LYS A 164 -5.03 -8.33 -20.65
N ASP A 165 -4.53 -8.52 -21.86
CA ASP A 165 -4.12 -9.82 -22.41
C ASP A 165 -3.05 -10.49 -21.55
N HIS A 166 -2.02 -9.74 -21.15
CA HIS A 166 -0.97 -10.24 -20.28
C HIS A 166 -1.50 -10.54 -18.87
N ALA A 167 -2.38 -9.68 -18.34
CA ALA A 167 -3.07 -9.94 -17.08
C ALA A 167 -3.87 -11.26 -17.13
N GLN A 168 -4.64 -11.51 -18.19
CA GLN A 168 -5.39 -12.76 -18.35
C GLN A 168 -4.46 -13.98 -18.46
N TYR A 169 -3.35 -13.86 -19.20
CA TYR A 169 -2.36 -14.92 -19.30
C TYR A 169 -1.76 -15.32 -17.94
N ILE A 170 -1.39 -14.35 -17.10
CA ILE A 170 -0.90 -14.63 -15.74
C ILE A 170 -2.02 -15.24 -14.89
N TYR A 171 -3.23 -14.67 -15.00
CA TYR A 171 -4.35 -15.07 -14.18
C TYR A 171 -4.75 -16.53 -14.41
N GLN A 172 -4.79 -16.99 -15.66
CA GLN A 172 -5.08 -18.39 -15.98
C GLN A 172 -4.13 -19.38 -15.28
N GLN A 173 -2.86 -19.00 -15.12
CA GLN A 173 -1.86 -19.82 -14.44
C GLN A 173 -2.00 -19.76 -12.92
N ALA A 174 -2.24 -18.57 -12.37
CA ALA A 174 -2.25 -18.35 -10.93
C ALA A 174 -3.60 -18.65 -10.25
N ARG A 175 -4.72 -18.54 -10.99
CA ARG A 175 -6.10 -18.67 -10.50
C ARG A 175 -6.36 -19.95 -9.70
N PRO A 176 -5.89 -21.16 -10.10
CA PRO A 176 -6.12 -22.38 -9.33
C PRO A 176 -5.57 -22.33 -7.90
N GLY A 177 -4.53 -21.53 -7.65
CA GLY A 177 -3.93 -21.34 -6.31
C GLY A 177 -4.58 -20.24 -5.48
N TYR A 178 -5.48 -19.43 -6.05
CA TYR A 178 -6.08 -18.31 -5.35
C TYR A 178 -7.30 -18.72 -4.51
N HIS A 179 -7.47 -18.04 -3.38
CA HIS A 179 -8.69 -18.16 -2.58
C HIS A 179 -9.91 -17.60 -3.33
N ALA A 180 -11.10 -18.16 -3.12
CA ALA A 180 -12.35 -17.77 -3.80
C ALA A 180 -12.62 -16.25 -3.75
N VAL A 181 -12.39 -15.61 -2.61
CA VAL A 181 -12.53 -14.14 -2.47
C VAL A 181 -11.58 -13.34 -3.39
N ALA A 182 -10.37 -13.84 -3.64
CA ALA A 182 -9.44 -13.22 -4.59
C ALA A 182 -9.89 -13.47 -6.04
N GLN A 183 -10.32 -14.69 -6.33
CA GLN A 183 -10.90 -15.08 -7.62
C GLN A 183 -12.09 -14.17 -7.99
N GLU A 184 -13.10 -14.04 -7.14
CA GLU A 184 -14.25 -13.17 -7.37
C GLU A 184 -13.87 -11.70 -7.64
N THR A 185 -12.83 -11.20 -6.97
CA THR A 185 -12.34 -9.83 -7.17
C THR A 185 -11.71 -9.68 -8.55
N LEU A 186 -10.92 -10.66 -8.98
CA LEU A 186 -10.18 -10.62 -10.24
C LEU A 186 -11.04 -10.98 -11.45
N ASP A 187 -12.02 -11.88 -11.29
CA ASP A 187 -13.01 -12.21 -12.33
C ASP A 187 -13.78 -10.94 -12.72
N LYS A 188 -14.25 -10.17 -11.73
CA LYS A 188 -14.90 -8.86 -11.96
C LYS A 188 -13.97 -7.84 -12.64
N LEU A 189 -12.70 -7.81 -12.25
CA LEU A 189 -11.72 -6.87 -12.82
C LEU A 189 -11.38 -7.22 -14.28
N LEU A 190 -11.27 -8.51 -14.60
CA LEU A 190 -10.86 -9.00 -15.91
C LEU A 190 -12.06 -9.28 -16.83
N GLY A 191 -13.28 -9.26 -16.32
CA GLY A 191 -14.51 -9.51 -17.08
C GLY A 191 -14.69 -10.99 -17.43
N GLU A 192 -14.31 -11.88 -16.50
CA GLU A 192 -14.60 -13.32 -16.56
C GLU A 192 -15.93 -13.68 -15.86
#